data_AF-A0A521MXC6-F1
#
_entry.id   AF-A0A521MXC6-F1
#
_cell.length_a   1.000
_cell.length_b   1.000
_cell.length_c   1.000
_cell.angle_alpha   90.00
_cell.angle_beta   90.00
_cell.angle_gamma   90.00
#
_symmetry.space_group_name_H-M   'P 1'
#
loop_
_entity.id
_entity.type
_entity.pdbx_description
1 polymer ?
#
loop_
_entity_poly.entity_id
_entity_poly.type
_entity_poly.pdbx_seq_one_letter_code
_entity_poly.pdbx_strand_id
1 'polypeptide(L)'
;MKKVLISGLVAGVILSVFSYGGLFLAVTIPMMKPFFVEYLSNVFISDRSRDFFFYSHALLISMALSWFWERSKKVFHGHFILRGLEFGLAYTIAGLLPILWMTYSQIDVSQTMVLSWLGFGFLQSCAAGIIFAKMNP
;
A
#
# COMPACT_ATOMS: atom_id res chain seq x y z
N MET A 1 -4.64 -21.68 -6.61
CA MET A 1 -3.40 -21.17 -5.97
C MET A 1 -2.41 -20.55 -6.95
N LYS A 2 -2.09 -21.18 -8.09
CA LYS A 2 -1.14 -20.61 -9.08
C LYS A 2 -1.50 -19.18 -9.52
N LYS A 3 -2.78 -18.91 -9.79
CA LYS A 3 -3.28 -17.57 -10.13
C LYS A 3 -3.00 -16.54 -9.02
N VAL A 4 -3.30 -16.90 -7.77
CA VAL A 4 -3.05 -16.06 -6.59
C VAL A 4 -1.57 -15.69 -6.47
N LEU A 5 -0.67 -16.67 -6.56
CA LEU A 5 0.77 -16.43 -6.46
C LEU A 5 1.28 -15.52 -7.59
N ILE A 6 0.86 -15.79 -8.83
CA ILE A 6 1.30 -15.00 -9.99
C ILE A 6 0.75 -13.58 -9.93
N SER A 7 -0.54 -13.40 -9.64
CA SER A 7 -1.15 -12.07 -9.56
C SER A 7 -0.58 -11.26 -8.39
N GLY A 8 -0.34 -11.91 -7.24
CA GLY A 8 0.31 -11.30 -6.09
C GLY A 8 1.74 -10.86 -6.38
N LEU A 9 2.53 -11.69 -7.07
CA LEU A 9 3.90 -11.35 -7.46
C LEU A 9 3.93 -10.17 -8.45
N VAL A 10 3.07 -10.20 -9.48
CA VAL A 10 2.99 -9.12 -10.48
C VAL A 10 2.56 -7.80 -9.84
N ALA A 11 1.53 -7.83 -8.98
CA ALA A 11 1.15 -6.65 -8.20
C ALA A 11 2.30 -6.19 -7.30
N GLY A 12 2.98 -7.11 -6.61
CA GLY A 12 4.11 -6.80 -5.74
C GLY A 12 5.24 -6.07 -6.47
N VAL A 13 5.63 -6.53 -7.66
CA VAL A 13 6.66 -5.87 -8.47
C VAL A 13 6.20 -4.48 -8.90
N ILE A 14 4.98 -4.34 -9.42
CA ILE A 14 4.45 -3.06 -9.90
C ILE A 14 4.33 -2.06 -8.74
N LEU A 15 3.75 -2.47 -7.61
CA LEU A 15 3.61 -1.62 -6.43
C LEU A 15 4.96 -1.26 -5.82
N SER A 16 5.95 -2.16 -5.87
CA SER A 16 7.32 -1.84 -5.45
C SER A 16 7.85 -0.69 -6.29
N VAL A 17 7.79 -0.78 -7.62
CA VAL A 17 8.21 0.31 -8.53
C VAL A 17 7.49 1.62 -8.21
N PHE A 18 6.18 1.60 -7.95
CA PHE A 18 5.45 2.80 -7.55
C PHE A 18 5.90 3.34 -6.18
N SER A 19 6.23 2.48 -5.23
CA SER A 19 6.69 2.89 -3.90
C SER A 19 8.05 3.56 -3.98
N TYR A 20 9.00 2.98 -4.70
CA TYR A 20 10.32 3.58 -4.94
C TYR A 20 10.23 4.86 -5.75
N GLY A 21 9.41 4.86 -6.81
CA GLY A 21 9.15 6.05 -7.62
C GLY A 21 8.56 7.17 -6.77
N GLY A 22 7.56 6.87 -5.93
CA GLY A 22 6.95 7.83 -5.00
C GLY A 22 7.96 8.40 -4.01
N LEU A 23 8.82 7.55 -3.42
CA LEU A 23 9.90 7.99 -2.55
C LEU A 23 10.88 8.92 -3.28
N PHE A 24 11.32 8.53 -4.48
CA PHE A 24 12.22 9.34 -5.29
C PHE A 24 11.62 10.72 -5.62
N LEU A 25 10.33 10.76 -5.98
CA LEU A 25 9.61 12.01 -6.24
C LEU A 25 9.46 12.85 -4.96
N ALA A 26 9.17 12.24 -3.81
CA ALA A 26 9.05 12.94 -2.53
C ALA A 26 10.36 13.62 -2.11
N VAL A 27 11.51 13.00 -2.39
CA VAL A 27 12.83 13.56 -2.12
C VAL A 27 13.22 14.66 -3.12
N THR A 28 12.86 14.46 -4.40
CA THR A 28 13.34 15.32 -5.50
C THR A 28 12.49 16.57 -5.68
N ILE A 29 11.17 16.49 -5.49
CA ILE A 29 10.24 17.61 -5.71
C ILE A 29 10.31 18.59 -4.53
N PRO A 30 10.66 19.87 -4.73
CA PRO A 30 10.81 20.85 -3.65
C PRO A 30 9.58 21.01 -2.75
N MET A 31 8.39 20.94 -3.34
CA MET A 31 7.12 21.04 -2.62
C MET A 31 6.88 19.88 -1.64
N MET A 32 7.46 18.71 -1.90
CA MET A 32 7.30 17.52 -1.04
C MET A 32 8.40 17.40 0.03
N LYS A 33 9.47 18.20 -0.04
CA LYS A 33 10.56 18.16 0.93
C LYS A 33 10.13 18.40 2.37
N PRO A 34 9.27 19.40 2.69
CA PRO A 34 8.83 19.59 4.07
C PRO A 34 8.17 18.34 4.65
N PHE A 35 7.37 17.65 3.84
CA PHE A 35 6.75 16.38 4.19
C PHE A 35 7.78 15.24 4.35
N PHE A 36 8.75 15.14 3.43
CA PHE A 36 9.80 14.12 3.53
C PHE A 36 10.70 14.30 4.77
N VAL A 37 10.96 15.53 5.19
CA VAL A 37 11.76 15.80 6.40
C VAL A 37 11.13 15.18 7.65
N GLU A 38 9.80 15.06 7.73
CA GLU A 38 9.15 14.40 8.86
C GLU A 38 9.53 12.91 8.97
N TYR A 39 9.85 12.24 7.85
CA TYR A 39 10.32 10.85 7.82
C TYR A 39 11.77 10.69 8.30
N LEU A 40 12.50 11.78 8.51
CA LEU A 40 13.85 11.78 9.08
C LEU A 40 13.85 12.00 10.60
N SER A 41 12.67 12.02 11.23
CA SER A 41 12.53 12.18 12.68
C SER A 41 13.04 10.96 13.46
N ASN A 42 13.36 11.17 14.73
CA ASN A 42 13.86 10.13 15.65
C ASN A 42 12.82 9.04 15.99
N VAL A 43 11.58 9.22 15.54
CA VAL A 43 10.49 8.25 15.69
C VAL A 43 10.74 7.02 14.81
N PHE A 44 11.45 7.19 13.69
CA PHE A 44 11.82 6.10 12.80
C PHE A 44 13.23 5.58 13.09
N ILE A 45 13.42 4.30 12.81
CA ILE A 45 14.74 3.66 12.92
C ILE A 45 15.57 4.09 11.72
N SER A 46 16.69 4.74 12.01
CA SER A 46 17.60 5.32 11.01
C SER A 46 18.80 4.45 10.68
N ASP A 47 18.97 3.31 11.38
CA ASP A 47 19.96 2.31 11.01
C ASP A 47 19.47 1.43 9.85
N ARG A 48 20.41 0.72 9.21
CA ARG A 48 20.09 -0.16 8.07
C ARG A 48 19.50 -1.51 8.49
N SER A 49 19.24 -1.74 9.78
CA SER A 49 18.80 -3.05 10.27
C SER A 49 17.41 -3.45 9.77
N ARG A 50 16.60 -2.47 9.36
CA ARG A 50 15.22 -2.69 8.90
C ARG A 50 14.95 -2.33 7.44
N ASP A 51 15.99 -1.99 6.68
CA ASP A 51 15.89 -1.65 5.25
C ASP A 51 15.14 -2.73 4.47
N PHE A 52 15.45 -4.01 4.72
CA PHE A 52 14.79 -5.13 4.04
C PHE A 52 13.27 -5.11 4.22
N PHE A 53 12.78 -4.84 5.44
CA PHE A 53 11.33 -4.78 5.71
C PHE A 53 10.69 -3.58 5.02
N PHE A 54 11.35 -2.43 5.07
CA PHE A 54 10.88 -1.23 4.39
C PHE A 54 10.80 -1.44 2.88
N TYR A 55 11.79 -2.09 2.28
CA TYR A 55 11.89 -2.23 0.83
C TYR A 55 11.09 -3.40 0.24
N SER A 56 10.75 -4.41 1.05
CA SER A 56 9.94 -5.56 0.65
C SER A 56 8.45 -5.44 1.00
N HIS A 57 8.03 -4.38 1.69
CA HIS A 57 6.65 -4.22 2.18
C HIS A 57 5.61 -4.34 1.05
N ALA A 58 5.87 -3.72 -0.11
CA ALA A 58 4.96 -3.72 -1.26
C ALA A 58 4.73 -5.13 -1.83
N LEU A 59 5.75 -5.99 -1.76
CA LEU A 59 5.63 -7.39 -2.14
C LEU A 59 4.79 -8.16 -1.11
N LEU A 60 5.08 -7.97 0.19
CA LEU A 60 4.37 -8.64 1.28
C LEU A 60 2.87 -8.31 1.26
N ILE A 61 2.51 -7.02 1.18
CA ILE A 61 1.12 -6.58 1.14
C ILE A 61 0.39 -7.11 -0.10
N SER A 62 1.04 -7.11 -1.27
CA SER A 62 0.43 -7.60 -2.51
C SER A 62 0.10 -9.09 -2.46
N MET A 63 0.97 -9.89 -1.83
CA MET A 63 0.72 -11.32 -1.65
C MET A 63 -0.46 -11.56 -0.70
N ALA A 64 -0.54 -10.82 0.41
CA ALA A 64 -1.65 -10.90 1.34
C ALA A 64 -2.98 -10.48 0.69
N LEU A 65 -2.98 -9.36 -0.04
CA LEU A 65 -4.16 -8.88 -0.75
C LEU A 65 -4.60 -9.82 -1.86
N SER A 66 -3.68 -10.47 -2.59
CA SER A 66 -4.05 -11.42 -3.62
C SER A 66 -4.73 -12.67 -3.05
N TRP A 67 -4.28 -13.13 -1.88
CA TRP A 67 -4.94 -14.22 -1.15
C TRP A 67 -6.34 -13.83 -0.67
N PHE A 68 -6.51 -12.58 -0.22
CA PHE A 68 -7.81 -12.06 0.20
C PHE A 68 -8.76 -11.91 -1.00
N TRP A 69 -8.26 -11.37 -2.10
CA TRP A 69 -8.98 -11.25 -3.37
C TRP A 69 -9.60 -12.57 -3.82
N GLU A 70 -8.86 -13.69 -3.77
CA GLU A 70 -9.38 -14.98 -4.20
C GLU A 70 -10.67 -15.40 -3.47
N ARG A 71 -10.84 -14.95 -2.21
CA ARG A 71 -12.00 -15.26 -1.37
C ARG A 71 -13.15 -14.28 -1.55
N SER A 72 -12.84 -13.02 -1.86
CA SER A 72 -13.82 -11.93 -1.93
C SER A 72 -14.18 -11.49 -3.35
N LYS A 73 -13.46 -11.93 -4.38
CA LYS A 73 -13.62 -11.45 -5.77
C LYS A 73 -15.04 -11.53 -6.33
N LYS A 74 -15.88 -12.44 -5.84
CA LYS A 74 -17.29 -12.59 -6.26
C LYS A 74 -18.21 -11.51 -5.71
N VAL A 75 -17.78 -10.78 -4.67
CA VAL A 75 -18.53 -9.69 -4.04
C VAL A 75 -18.45 -8.40 -4.86
N PHE A 76 -17.34 -8.20 -5.59
CA PHE A 76 -17.10 -7.00 -6.38
C PHE A 76 -17.59 -7.18 -7.81
N HIS A 77 -18.44 -6.27 -8.28
CA HIS A 77 -19.15 -6.37 -9.56
C HIS A 77 -18.72 -5.27 -10.55
N GLY A 78 -19.03 -5.50 -11.83
CA GLY A 78 -18.73 -4.53 -12.90
C GLY A 78 -17.35 -4.72 -13.55
N HIS A 79 -16.86 -3.65 -14.16
CA HIS A 79 -15.60 -3.67 -14.91
C HIS A 79 -14.38 -3.78 -13.98
N PHE A 80 -13.23 -4.25 -14.49
CA PHE A 80 -12.06 -4.55 -13.67
C PHE A 80 -11.54 -3.33 -12.88
N ILE A 81 -11.70 -2.10 -13.41
CA ILE A 81 -11.35 -0.85 -12.71
C ILE A 81 -12.24 -0.66 -11.49
N LEU A 82 -13.56 -0.75 -11.66
CA LEU A 82 -14.52 -0.56 -10.57
C LEU A 82 -14.32 -1.61 -9.47
N ARG A 83 -14.17 -2.88 -9.85
CA ARG A 83 -13.87 -3.98 -8.91
C ARG A 83 -12.59 -3.72 -8.11
N GLY A 84 -11.56 -3.18 -8.76
CA GLY A 84 -10.31 -2.82 -8.09
C GLY A 84 -10.45 -1.65 -7.11
N LEU A 85 -11.23 -0.63 -7.46
CA LEU A 85 -11.54 0.50 -6.59
C LEU A 85 -12.37 0.07 -5.38
N GLU A 86 -13.42 -0.73 -5.57
CA GLU A 86 -14.24 -1.28 -4.48
C GLU A 86 -13.41 -2.13 -3.53
N PHE A 87 -12.52 -2.97 -4.07
CA PHE A 87 -11.60 -3.78 -3.28
C PHE A 87 -10.63 -2.92 -2.47
N GLY A 88 -10.01 -1.91 -3.09
CA GLY A 88 -9.09 -1.00 -2.41
C GLY A 88 -9.78 -0.19 -1.31
N LEU A 89 -11.01 0.27 -1.54
CA LEU A 89 -11.83 0.93 -0.54
C LEU A 89 -12.16 0.00 0.64
N ALA A 90 -12.57 -1.24 0.35
CA ALA A 90 -12.87 -2.23 1.39
C ALA A 90 -11.63 -2.51 2.27
N TYR A 91 -10.45 -2.72 1.65
CA TYR A 91 -9.21 -2.89 2.40
C TYR A 91 -8.83 -1.65 3.22
N THR A 92 -9.01 -0.46 2.64
CA THR A 92 -8.68 0.80 3.31
C THR A 92 -9.51 1.00 4.56
N ILE A 93 -10.82 0.73 4.49
CA ILE A 93 -11.73 0.88 5.63
C ILE A 93 -11.52 -0.23 6.67
N ALA A 94 -11.44 -1.49 6.23
CA ALA A 94 -11.44 -2.64 7.15
C ALA A 94 -10.07 -3.00 7.70
N GLY A 95 -8.99 -2.72 6.95
CA GLY A 95 -7.63 -3.09 7.31
C GLY A 95 -6.75 -1.88 7.66
N LEU A 96 -6.64 -0.92 6.75
CA LEU A 96 -5.68 0.18 6.89
C LEU A 96 -6.12 1.20 7.95
N LEU A 97 -7.37 1.65 7.93
CA LEU A 97 -7.87 2.67 8.83
C LEU A 97 -7.74 2.28 10.32
N PRO A 98 -8.11 1.05 10.75
CA PRO A 98 -7.91 0.63 12.14
C PRO A 98 -6.44 0.60 12.56
N ILE A 99 -5.55 0.12 11.70
CA ILE A 99 -4.10 0.07 11.97
C ILE A 99 -3.54 1.49 12.13
N LEU A 100 -3.92 2.41 11.25
CA LEU A 100 -3.49 3.80 11.32
C LEU A 100 -4.05 4.53 12.55
N TRP A 101 -5.29 4.21 12.95
CA TRP A 101 -5.89 4.73 14.18
C TRP A 101 -5.07 4.34 15.42
N MET A 102 -4.73 3.06 15.52
CA MET A 102 -3.89 2.56 16.61
C MET A 102 -2.49 3.19 16.54
N THR A 103 -1.89 3.27 15.36
CA THR A 103 -0.55 3.83 15.16
C THR A 103 -0.48 5.29 15.62
N TYR A 104 -1.44 6.12 15.21
CA TYR A 104 -1.49 7.53 15.62
C TYR A 104 -1.67 7.71 17.12
N SER A 105 -2.33 6.75 17.80
CA SER A 105 -2.50 6.80 19.26
C SER A 105 -1.24 6.44 20.05
N GLN A 106 -0.27 5.75 19.44
CA GLN A 106 0.89 5.17 20.13
C GLN A 106 2.24 5.71 19.66
N ILE A 107 2.30 6.21 18.42
CA ILE A 107 3.54 6.70 17.80
C ILE A 107 3.40 8.21 17.61
N ASP A 108 4.44 8.96 18.00
CA ASP A 108 4.50 10.42 17.88
C ASP A 108 4.70 10.86 16.41
N VAL A 109 3.65 10.71 15.60
CA VAL A 109 3.64 11.10 14.19
C VAL A 109 2.58 12.16 13.92
N SER A 110 2.84 13.02 12.94
CA SER A 110 1.91 14.07 12.56
C SER A 110 0.63 13.52 11.92
N GLN A 111 -0.46 14.28 12.00
CA GLN A 111 -1.69 13.94 11.26
C GLN A 111 -1.45 13.88 9.75
N THR A 112 -0.63 14.79 9.22
CA THR A 112 -0.25 14.83 7.81
C THR A 112 0.42 13.54 7.36
N MET A 113 1.32 13.00 8.18
CA MET A 113 2.01 11.74 7.92
C MET A 113 1.03 10.56 7.91
N VAL A 114 0.14 10.46 8.90
CA VAL A 114 -0.86 9.39 8.95
C VAL A 114 -1.82 9.46 7.76
N LEU A 115 -2.29 10.66 7.38
CA LEU A 115 -3.14 10.84 6.21
C LEU A 115 -2.42 10.47 4.91
N SER A 116 -1.12 10.72 4.82
CA SER A 116 -0.32 10.30 3.67
C SER A 116 -0.23 8.78 3.55
N TRP A 117 -0.09 8.06 4.67
CA TRP A 117 -0.09 6.60 4.69
C TRP A 117 -1.45 6.02 4.30
N LEU A 118 -2.53 6.66 4.76
CA LEU A 118 -3.89 6.29 4.36
C LEU A 118 -4.08 6.44 2.85
N GLY A 119 -3.71 7.60 2.29
CA GLY A 119 -3.81 7.88 0.86
C GLY A 119 -2.93 6.94 0.02
N PHE A 120 -1.68 6.74 0.43
CA PHE A 120 -0.76 5.84 -0.23
C PHE A 120 -1.25 4.39 -0.22
N GLY A 121 -1.68 3.87 0.93
CA GLY A 121 -2.21 2.51 1.04
C GLY A 121 -3.53 2.31 0.29
N PHE A 122 -4.39 3.34 0.22
CA PHE A 122 -5.58 3.31 -0.64
C PHE A 122 -5.21 3.19 -2.12
N LEU A 123 -4.27 4.00 -2.60
CA LEU A 123 -3.82 3.93 -4.00
C LEU A 123 -3.15 2.59 -4.31
N GLN A 124 -2.30 2.08 -3.42
CA GLN A 124 -1.66 0.78 -3.57
C GLN A 124 -2.69 -0.36 -3.64
N SER A 125 -3.67 -0.38 -2.73
CA SER A 125 -4.69 -1.43 -2.70
C SER A 125 -5.66 -1.37 -3.88
N CYS A 126 -6.01 -0.17 -4.35
CA CYS A 126 -6.74 0.01 -5.61
C CYS A 126 -5.96 -0.56 -6.80
N ALA A 127 -4.69 -0.17 -6.96
CA ALA A 127 -3.84 -0.66 -8.04
C ALA A 127 -3.68 -2.20 -7.99
N ALA A 128 -3.47 -2.76 -6.81
CA ALA A 128 -3.44 -4.21 -6.60
C ALA A 128 -4.76 -4.87 -7.02
N GLY A 129 -5.89 -4.33 -6.56
CA GLY A 129 -7.24 -4.81 -6.91
C GLY A 129 -7.50 -4.80 -8.42
N ILE A 130 -7.08 -3.75 -9.12
CA ILE A 130 -7.18 -3.64 -10.59
C ILE A 130 -6.39 -4.77 -11.27
N ILE A 131 -5.16 -5.02 -10.81
CA ILE A 131 -4.29 -6.09 -11.34
C ILE A 131 -4.95 -7.45 -11.08
N PHE A 132 -5.48 -7.68 -9.89
CA PHE A 132 -6.14 -8.94 -9.54
C PHE A 132 -7.42 -9.17 -10.34
N ALA A 133 -8.25 -8.14 -10.50
CA ALA A 133 -9.46 -8.21 -11.32
C ALA A 133 -9.18 -8.57 -12.78
N LYS A 134 -8.02 -8.16 -13.30
CA LYS A 134 -7.60 -8.46 -14.67
C LYS A 134 -6.95 -9.84 -14.81
N MET A 135 -6.12 -10.26 -13.85
CA MET A 135 -5.34 -11.50 -13.94
C MET A 135 -6.03 -12.72 -13.31
N ASN A 136 -6.89 -12.49 -12.33
CA ASN A 136 -7.61 -13.50 -11.57
C ASN A 136 -9.07 -13.07 -11.32
N PRO A 137 -9.88 -12.92 -12.39
CA PRO A 137 -11.24 -12.40 -12.28
C PRO A 137 -12.13 -13.24 -11.36
#